data_AF-A0AAX6FF68-F1
#
_entry.id   AF-A0AAX6FF68-F1
#
_cell.length_a   1.000
_cell.length_b   1.000
_cell.length_c   1.000
_cell.angle_alpha   90.00
_cell.angle_beta   90.00
_cell.angle_gamma   90.00
#
_symmetry.space_group_name_H-M   'P 1'
#
loop_
_entity.id
_entity.type
_entity.pdbx_description
1 polymer ?
#
loop_
_entity_poly.entity_id
_entity_poly.type
_entity_poly.pdbx_seq_one_letter_code
_entity_poly.pdbx_strand_id
1 'polypeptide(L)'
;MSDGAVTRCDPLRKTDGASDTHFNGDCSTVEVLRSALHNMPVGLLYSRLVPLILLLVEGSRPVDVTDPKWEIYFIVKKIEDDSGGYRMYLLGFATVYRFYHYPDTSRLRISQILVLPPYQSQGHGCRLLESIYSVALSESLYDVTVEEPSDYLQQQRVCVDTLRLLTFEPIMPAVNSVLQYLKDNNLSKRTEKSVYKAHFGPPRHVTDIVRQKLKINKKQFRRCWDVLIYLNLDPKNNRCVENFKACVSDHVKDDILDKDSETNGKRLIEVPNAYNHDMTFVVMWSKDGTESHGTDSKPEGDQVTQEEQLNQLVEKEMEDIVEMAKKVSSRCKE
;
A
#
# COMPACT_ATOMS: atom_id res chain seq x y z
N MET A 1 -21.60 -25.72 15.65
CA MET A 1 -21.47 -25.93 14.19
C MET A 1 -20.99 -24.62 13.60
N SER A 2 -19.83 -24.63 12.96
CA SER A 2 -19.07 -23.43 12.59
C SER A 2 -19.54 -22.94 11.21
N ASP A 3 -20.15 -21.75 11.18
CA ASP A 3 -20.46 -20.98 9.96
C ASP A 3 -19.20 -20.29 9.36
N GLY A 4 -18.00 -20.78 9.71
CA GLY A 4 -16.75 -20.30 9.13
C GLY A 4 -16.59 -20.79 7.69
N ALA A 5 -16.63 -19.87 6.74
CA ALA A 5 -16.27 -20.17 5.36
C ALA A 5 -14.75 -20.30 5.25
N VAL A 6 -14.26 -21.49 4.91
CA VAL A 6 -12.85 -21.70 4.58
C VAL A 6 -12.60 -21.05 3.21
N THR A 7 -11.76 -20.02 3.17
CA THR A 7 -11.37 -19.41 1.90
C THR A 7 -10.04 -20.06 1.50
N ARG A 8 -10.08 -21.07 0.64
CA ARG A 8 -8.87 -21.70 0.11
C ARG A 8 -8.28 -20.79 -0.96
N CYS A 9 -7.25 -20.02 -0.62
CA CYS A 9 -6.43 -19.34 -1.61
C CYS A 9 -5.39 -20.33 -2.13
N ASP A 10 -5.59 -20.84 -3.35
CA ASP A 10 -4.53 -21.54 -4.07
C ASP A 10 -3.44 -20.52 -4.46
N PRO A 11 -2.15 -20.80 -4.19
CA PRO A 11 -1.08 -19.91 -4.58
C PRO A 11 -1.06 -19.74 -6.11
N LEU A 12 -0.83 -18.52 -6.58
CA LEU A 12 -0.71 -18.17 -7.99
C LEU A 12 0.64 -18.66 -8.57
N ARG A 13 0.91 -19.97 -8.48
CA ARG A 13 1.93 -20.73 -9.23
C ARG A 13 1.86 -22.20 -8.81
N LYS A 14 1.35 -23.05 -9.70
CA LYS A 14 1.76 -24.46 -9.75
C LYS A 14 2.92 -24.53 -10.73
N THR A 15 4.13 -24.70 -10.24
CA THR A 15 5.24 -25.18 -11.05
C THR A 15 5.27 -26.69 -10.93
N ASP A 16 4.81 -27.37 -11.97
CA ASP A 16 5.09 -28.79 -12.20
C ASP A 16 6.59 -28.92 -12.55
N GLY A 17 7.35 -29.72 -11.80
CA GLY A 17 8.76 -29.98 -12.11
C GLY A 17 9.55 -30.53 -10.93
N ALA A 18 9.75 -31.84 -10.94
CA ALA A 18 10.37 -32.68 -9.91
C ALA A 18 11.76 -32.25 -9.40
N SER A 19 12.00 -32.50 -8.11
CA SER A 19 13.21 -33.18 -7.65
C SER A 19 12.91 -33.94 -6.35
N ASP A 20 12.93 -35.26 -6.43
CA ASP A 20 12.86 -36.16 -5.28
C ASP A 20 14.06 -35.94 -4.36
N THR A 21 13.81 -35.41 -3.17
CA THR A 21 14.66 -35.63 -2.00
C THR A 21 13.76 -35.99 -0.83
N HIS A 22 13.99 -37.19 -0.30
CA HIS A 22 13.35 -37.72 0.90
C HIS A 22 13.32 -36.66 2.02
N PHE A 23 12.15 -36.09 2.25
CA PHE A 23 11.82 -35.42 3.50
C PHE A 23 10.61 -36.12 4.10
N ASN A 24 10.80 -36.63 5.31
CA ASN A 24 9.77 -37.15 6.18
C ASN A 24 8.80 -36.00 6.47
N GLY A 25 7.75 -35.88 5.65
CA GLY A 25 6.93 -34.68 5.56
C GLY A 25 5.68 -34.79 6.40
N ASP A 26 5.67 -34.16 7.57
CA ASP A 26 4.43 -33.84 8.26
C ASP A 26 3.51 -33.10 7.26
N CYS A 27 2.35 -33.66 6.97
CA CYS A 27 1.33 -33.08 6.10
C CYS A 27 0.77 -31.81 6.76
N SER A 28 1.50 -30.70 6.64
CA SER A 28 1.10 -29.42 7.21
C SER A 28 0.61 -28.49 6.12
N THR A 29 -0.62 -28.01 6.27
CA THR A 29 -1.29 -27.12 5.32
C THR A 29 -1.57 -25.79 5.99
N VAL A 30 -1.40 -24.69 5.26
CA VAL A 30 -1.70 -23.35 5.76
C VAL A 30 -2.97 -22.86 5.09
N GLU A 31 -3.96 -22.47 5.89
CA GLU A 31 -5.29 -22.10 5.43
C GLU A 31 -5.71 -20.74 6.01
N VAL A 32 -6.60 -20.04 5.31
CA VAL A 32 -7.22 -18.80 5.80
C VAL A 32 -8.70 -19.04 6.08
N LEU A 33 -9.08 -18.85 7.34
CA LEU A 33 -10.44 -19.02 7.85
C LEU A 33 -11.09 -17.65 7.98
N ARG A 34 -12.23 -17.45 7.30
CA ARG A 34 -13.04 -16.24 7.42
C ARG A 34 -14.23 -16.51 8.33
N SER A 35 -14.51 -15.60 9.26
CA SER A 35 -15.70 -15.67 10.11
C SER A 35 -16.21 -14.28 10.48
N ALA A 36 -17.50 -14.20 10.82
CA ALA A 36 -18.09 -12.98 11.36
C ALA A 36 -17.70 -12.81 12.84
N LEU A 37 -17.34 -11.60 13.24
CA LEU A 37 -16.78 -11.35 14.57
C LEU A 37 -17.83 -11.47 15.69
N HIS A 38 -19.10 -11.20 15.36
CA HIS A 38 -20.25 -11.34 16.27
C HIS A 38 -20.56 -12.79 16.67
N ASN A 39 -19.95 -13.78 16.00
CA ASN A 39 -20.03 -15.16 16.43
C ASN A 39 -19.34 -15.31 17.80
N MET A 40 -20.11 -15.68 18.81
CA MET A 40 -19.64 -15.68 20.21
C MET A 40 -18.28 -16.40 20.44
N PRO A 41 -18.03 -17.62 19.92
CA PRO A 41 -16.72 -18.27 20.08
C PRO A 41 -15.56 -17.49 19.43
N VAL A 42 -15.83 -16.81 18.31
CA VAL A 42 -14.87 -16.03 17.54
C VAL A 42 -14.59 -14.68 18.22
N GLY A 43 -15.64 -14.01 18.70
CA GLY A 43 -15.53 -12.79 19.49
C GLY A 43 -14.68 -13.01 20.76
N LEU A 44 -14.90 -14.12 21.48
CA LEU A 44 -14.06 -14.49 22.63
C LEU A 44 -12.59 -14.73 22.25
N LEU A 45 -12.35 -15.41 21.12
CA LEU A 45 -10.98 -15.62 20.64
C LEU A 45 -10.33 -14.28 20.32
N TYR A 46 -11.03 -13.37 19.63
CA TYR A 46 -10.55 -12.02 19.37
C TYR A 46 -10.22 -11.26 20.65
N SER A 47 -11.09 -11.30 21.67
CA SER A 47 -10.83 -10.65 22.96
C SER A 47 -9.52 -11.11 23.62
N ARG A 48 -9.11 -12.36 23.41
CA ARG A 48 -7.82 -12.89 23.89
C ARG A 48 -6.62 -12.42 23.06
N LEU A 49 -6.85 -12.00 21.82
CA LEU A 49 -5.83 -11.46 20.92
C LEU A 49 -5.65 -9.94 21.04
N VAL A 50 -6.63 -9.23 21.59
CA VAL A 50 -6.58 -7.77 21.80
C VAL A 50 -5.29 -7.30 22.48
N PRO A 51 -4.78 -7.94 23.55
CA PRO A 51 -3.52 -7.50 24.17
C PRO A 51 -2.32 -7.51 23.21
N LEU A 52 -2.26 -8.49 22.29
CA LEU A 52 -1.20 -8.56 21.28
C LEU A 52 -1.29 -7.40 20.28
N ILE A 53 -2.51 -7.01 19.91
CA ILE A 53 -2.73 -5.88 19.01
C ILE A 53 -2.32 -4.57 19.68
N LEU A 54 -2.71 -4.35 20.93
CA LEU A 54 -2.32 -3.15 21.68
C LEU A 54 -0.80 -3.05 21.88
N LEU A 55 -0.10 -4.18 21.92
CA LEU A 55 1.36 -4.24 22.08
C LEU A 55 2.12 -4.09 20.76
N LEU A 56 1.61 -4.66 19.67
CA LEU A 56 2.36 -4.84 18.42
C LEU A 56 1.89 -3.94 17.27
N VAL A 57 0.74 -3.30 17.41
CA VAL A 57 0.17 -2.41 16.38
C VAL A 57 -0.07 -1.04 17.00
N GLU A 58 0.79 -0.09 16.65
CA GLU A 58 0.69 1.29 17.10
C GLU A 58 -0.64 1.92 16.67
N GLY A 59 -1.22 2.76 17.54
CA GLY A 59 -2.50 3.43 17.29
C GLY A 59 -3.74 2.52 17.30
N SER A 60 -3.58 1.21 17.51
CA SER A 60 -4.69 0.28 17.41
C SER A 60 -5.69 0.38 18.57
N ARG A 61 -6.96 0.10 18.28
CA ARG A 61 -8.06 0.07 19.26
C ARG A 61 -8.87 -1.21 19.09
N PRO A 62 -9.37 -1.83 20.17
CA PRO A 62 -10.24 -3.00 20.06
C PRO A 62 -11.48 -2.67 19.22
N VAL A 63 -11.89 -3.59 18.34
CA VAL A 63 -13.08 -3.40 17.51
C VAL A 63 -14.35 -3.84 18.26
N ASP A 64 -15.51 -3.35 17.82
CA ASP A 64 -16.79 -3.76 18.37
C ASP A 64 -17.19 -5.15 17.86
N VAL A 65 -17.05 -6.16 18.72
CA VAL A 65 -17.41 -7.55 18.39
C VAL A 65 -18.92 -7.73 18.19
N THR A 66 -19.77 -6.80 18.61
CA THR A 66 -21.23 -6.93 18.49
C THR A 66 -21.77 -6.47 17.13
N ASP A 67 -21.01 -5.64 16.40
CA ASP A 67 -21.43 -5.15 15.09
C ASP A 67 -21.23 -6.24 14.01
N PRO A 68 -22.31 -6.65 13.31
CA PRO A 68 -22.24 -7.73 12.33
C PRO A 68 -21.42 -7.41 11.08
N LYS A 69 -21.04 -6.14 10.86
CA LYS A 69 -20.21 -5.71 9.72
C LYS A 69 -18.73 -6.01 9.91
N TRP A 70 -18.32 -6.40 11.11
CA TRP A 70 -16.96 -6.86 11.37
C TRP A 70 -16.77 -8.33 10.99
N GLU A 71 -15.76 -8.55 10.18
CA GLU A 71 -15.27 -9.87 9.80
C GLU A 71 -13.83 -10.04 10.30
N ILE A 72 -13.45 -11.27 10.57
CA ILE A 72 -12.08 -11.64 10.94
C ILE A 72 -11.58 -12.78 10.08
N TYR A 73 -10.32 -12.66 9.67
CA TYR A 73 -9.59 -13.63 8.87
C TYR A 73 -8.48 -14.19 9.74
N PHE A 74 -8.48 -15.48 10.01
CA PHE A 74 -7.38 -16.16 10.70
C PHE A 74 -6.55 -16.92 9.69
N ILE A 75 -5.23 -16.77 9.75
CA ILE A 75 -4.31 -17.66 9.05
C ILE A 75 -3.82 -18.72 10.02
N VAL A 76 -4.06 -19.99 9.69
CA VAL A 76 -3.77 -21.13 10.56
C VAL A 76 -2.90 -22.15 9.84
N LYS A 77 -2.00 -22.80 10.59
CA LYS A 77 -1.30 -24.02 10.16
C LYS A 77 -2.04 -25.22 10.71
N LYS A 78 -2.58 -26.04 9.84
CA LYS A 78 -3.20 -27.32 10.15
C LYS A 78 -2.13 -28.41 10.04
N ILE A 79 -1.98 -29.21 11.08
CA ILE A 79 -1.08 -30.36 11.14
C ILE A 79 -1.96 -31.58 11.42
N GLU A 80 -1.91 -32.57 10.53
CA GLU A 80 -2.58 -33.86 10.73
C GLU A 80 -1.85 -34.65 11.82
N ASP A 81 -2.60 -35.22 12.75
CA ASP A 81 -2.09 -36.07 13.82
C ASP A 81 -2.13 -37.53 13.35
N ASP A 82 -1.21 -38.36 13.85
CA ASP A 82 -1.15 -39.79 13.51
C ASP A 82 -2.45 -40.55 13.85
N SER A 83 -3.28 -39.96 14.72
CA SER A 83 -4.59 -40.46 15.14
C SER A 83 -5.75 -40.12 14.18
N GLY A 84 -5.50 -39.41 13.08
CA GLY A 84 -6.52 -38.91 12.15
C GLY A 84 -7.21 -37.60 12.59
N GLY A 85 -6.77 -37.01 13.71
CA GLY A 85 -7.16 -35.67 14.14
C GLY A 85 -6.36 -34.58 13.43
N TYR A 86 -6.69 -33.30 13.70
CA TYR A 86 -5.88 -32.18 13.24
C TYR A 86 -5.64 -31.18 14.38
N ARG A 87 -4.42 -30.67 14.46
CA ARG A 87 -4.05 -29.55 15.33
C ARG A 87 -3.92 -28.29 14.49
N MET A 88 -4.52 -27.20 14.97
CA MET A 88 -4.45 -25.90 14.31
C MET A 88 -3.61 -24.95 15.14
N TYR A 89 -2.62 -24.33 14.50
CA TYR A 89 -1.80 -23.28 15.08
C TYR A 89 -2.20 -21.95 14.46
N LEU A 90 -2.57 -20.98 15.27
CA LEU A 90 -2.82 -19.62 14.80
C LEU A 90 -1.48 -18.96 14.42
N LEU A 91 -1.37 -18.51 13.19
CA LEU A 91 -0.18 -17.81 12.68
C LEU A 91 -0.34 -16.29 12.69
N GLY A 92 -1.59 -15.82 12.59
CA GLY A 92 -1.93 -14.41 12.51
C GLY A 92 -3.40 -14.20 12.17
N PHE A 93 -3.82 -12.93 12.11
CA PHE A 93 -5.18 -12.57 11.75
C PHE A 93 -5.28 -11.17 11.14
N ALA A 94 -6.44 -10.89 10.53
CA ALA A 94 -6.83 -9.56 10.10
C ALA A 94 -8.31 -9.30 10.43
N THR A 95 -8.62 -8.12 10.96
CA THR A 95 -10.00 -7.64 11.11
C THR A 95 -10.34 -6.72 9.94
N VAL A 96 -11.52 -6.92 9.38
CA VAL A 96 -12.00 -6.20 8.19
C VAL A 96 -13.41 -5.73 8.45
N TYR A 97 -13.66 -4.45 8.20
CA TYR A 97 -14.99 -3.86 8.29
C TYR A 97 -15.60 -3.65 6.91
N ARG A 98 -16.89 -3.93 6.80
CA ARG A 98 -17.68 -3.70 5.59
C ARG A 98 -18.33 -2.31 5.63
N PHE A 99 -17.73 -1.35 4.93
CA PHE A 99 -18.28 0.00 4.77
C PHE A 99 -19.32 0.02 3.66
N TYR A 100 -20.43 0.71 3.91
CA TYR A 100 -21.35 1.09 2.85
C TYR A 100 -20.67 2.06 1.88
N HIS A 101 -20.85 1.82 0.58
CA HIS A 101 -20.38 2.67 -0.49
C HIS A 101 -21.57 3.01 -1.40
N TYR A 102 -21.99 4.27 -1.35
CA TYR A 102 -23.09 4.80 -2.17
C TYR A 102 -22.87 4.51 -3.66
N PRO A 103 -23.92 4.20 -4.45
CA PRO A 103 -25.34 4.19 -4.07
C PRO A 103 -25.86 2.91 -3.42
N ASP A 104 -25.20 1.77 -3.60
CA ASP A 104 -25.77 0.46 -3.21
C ASP A 104 -24.70 -0.64 -3.07
N THR A 105 -23.43 -0.25 -2.95
CA THR A 105 -22.31 -1.20 -2.89
C THR A 105 -21.65 -1.20 -1.52
N SER A 106 -20.64 -2.04 -1.34
CA SER A 106 -19.82 -2.09 -0.13
C SER A 106 -18.34 -2.09 -0.47
N ARG A 107 -17.52 -1.59 0.46
CA ARG A 107 -16.05 -1.57 0.43
C ARG A 107 -15.53 -2.30 1.65
N LEU A 108 -14.44 -3.05 1.50
CA LEU A 108 -13.71 -3.58 2.64
C LEU A 108 -12.68 -2.58 3.14
N ARG A 109 -12.58 -2.43 4.45
CA ARG A 109 -11.47 -1.74 5.11
C ARG A 109 -10.80 -2.67 6.10
N ILE A 110 -9.56 -3.04 5.84
CA ILE A 110 -8.72 -3.74 6.80
C ILE A 110 -8.44 -2.76 7.94
N SER A 111 -8.81 -3.11 9.16
CA SER A 111 -8.59 -2.27 10.33
C SER A 111 -7.33 -2.71 11.07
N GLN A 112 -7.21 -4.00 11.35
CA GLN A 112 -6.05 -4.58 12.02
C GLN A 112 -5.53 -5.74 11.19
N ILE A 113 -4.21 -5.86 11.07
CA ILE A 113 -3.58 -7.04 10.47
C ILE A 113 -2.30 -7.33 11.23
N LEU A 114 -2.17 -8.56 11.71
CA LEU A 114 -1.03 -8.99 12.51
C LEU A 114 -0.67 -10.43 12.17
N VAL A 115 0.58 -10.64 11.76
CA VAL A 115 1.22 -11.96 11.80
C VAL A 115 1.99 -12.04 13.11
N LEU A 116 1.78 -13.13 13.87
CA LEU A 116 2.43 -13.27 15.18
C LEU A 116 3.95 -13.28 15.00
N PRO A 117 4.73 -12.68 15.92
CA PRO A 117 6.16 -12.48 15.75
C PRO A 117 6.96 -13.72 15.30
N PRO A 118 6.72 -14.94 15.84
CA PRO A 118 7.47 -16.14 15.41
C PRO A 118 7.24 -16.56 13.96
N TYR A 119 6.18 -16.07 13.32
CA TYR A 119 5.75 -16.47 11.97
C TYR A 119 5.89 -15.33 10.94
N GLN A 120 6.53 -14.22 11.31
CA GLN A 120 6.77 -13.11 10.39
C GLN A 120 7.77 -13.48 9.29
N SER A 121 7.77 -12.72 8.20
CA SER A 121 8.65 -12.92 7.04
C SER A 121 8.51 -14.27 6.31
N GLN A 122 7.45 -15.04 6.58
CA GLN A 122 7.15 -16.33 5.93
C GLN A 122 6.01 -16.24 4.89
N GLY A 123 5.64 -15.02 4.47
CA GLY A 123 4.61 -14.78 3.46
C GLY A 123 3.15 -14.84 3.95
N HIS A 124 2.92 -15.09 5.24
CA HIS A 124 1.56 -15.17 5.81
C HIS A 124 0.76 -13.86 5.70
N GLY A 125 1.42 -12.71 5.81
CA GLY A 125 0.78 -11.40 5.62
C GLY A 125 0.27 -11.20 4.18
N CYS A 126 1.06 -11.61 3.18
CA CYS A 126 0.65 -11.59 1.78
C CYS A 126 -0.58 -12.48 1.56
N ARG A 127 -0.57 -13.71 2.11
CA ARG A 127 -1.71 -14.65 1.97
C ARG A 127 -3.00 -14.11 2.58
N LEU A 128 -2.91 -13.41 3.72
CA LEU A 128 -4.07 -12.71 4.30
C LEU A 128 -4.61 -11.63 3.35
N LEU A 129 -3.74 -10.78 2.80
CA LEU A 129 -4.12 -9.74 1.85
C LEU A 129 -4.76 -10.33 0.58
N GLU A 130 -4.15 -11.37 0.00
CA GLU A 130 -4.67 -12.08 -1.17
C GLU A 130 -6.05 -12.69 -0.91
N SER A 131 -6.26 -13.28 0.27
CA SER A 131 -7.56 -13.85 0.67
C SER A 131 -8.63 -12.76 0.76
N ILE A 132 -8.29 -11.60 1.32
CA ILE A 132 -9.21 -10.44 1.40
C ILE A 132 -9.53 -9.91 -0.01
N TYR A 133 -8.53 -9.82 -0.90
CA TYR A 133 -8.76 -9.45 -2.30
C TYR A 133 -9.63 -10.46 -3.04
N SER A 134 -9.43 -11.76 -2.81
CA SER A 134 -10.24 -12.83 -3.40
C SER A 134 -11.72 -12.71 -2.99
N VAL A 135 -11.98 -12.47 -1.71
CA VAL A 135 -13.34 -12.19 -1.21
C VAL A 135 -13.92 -10.92 -1.81
N ALA A 136 -13.14 -9.84 -1.89
CA ALA A 136 -13.61 -8.60 -2.50
C ALA A 136 -13.98 -8.77 -3.98
N LEU A 137 -13.29 -9.65 -4.70
CA LEU A 137 -13.59 -10.02 -6.07
C LEU A 137 -14.86 -10.87 -6.17
N SER A 138 -14.96 -11.94 -5.38
CA SER A 138 -16.11 -12.86 -5.43
C SER A 138 -17.42 -12.19 -5.06
N GLU A 139 -17.39 -11.29 -4.07
CA GLU A 139 -18.57 -10.54 -3.62
C GLU A 139 -18.80 -9.22 -4.38
N SER A 140 -18.03 -8.98 -5.46
CA SER A 140 -18.18 -7.79 -6.31
C SER A 140 -18.11 -6.46 -5.54
N LEU A 141 -17.25 -6.38 -4.53
CA LEU A 141 -17.08 -5.19 -3.70
C LEU A 141 -16.39 -4.06 -4.46
N TYR A 142 -16.56 -2.83 -3.99
CA TYR A 142 -16.08 -1.65 -4.70
C TYR A 142 -14.54 -1.64 -4.81
N ASP A 143 -13.84 -1.83 -3.70
CA ASP A 143 -12.39 -1.99 -3.57
C ASP A 143 -12.03 -2.39 -2.12
N VAL A 144 -10.73 -2.57 -1.86
CA VAL A 144 -10.16 -2.80 -0.53
C VAL A 144 -9.32 -1.60 -0.10
N THR A 145 -9.54 -1.17 1.13
CA THR A 145 -8.82 -0.09 1.80
C THR A 145 -8.19 -0.57 3.10
N VAL A 146 -7.28 0.22 3.67
CA VAL A 146 -6.65 -0.08 4.96
C VAL A 146 -6.72 1.17 5.81
N GLU A 147 -7.10 0.99 7.07
CA GLU A 147 -7.06 2.01 8.11
C GLU A 147 -5.61 2.25 8.52
N GLU A 148 -5.12 3.48 8.32
CA GLU A 148 -3.81 3.95 8.77
C GLU A 148 -2.68 2.89 8.64
N PRO A 149 -2.34 2.45 7.42
CA PRO A 149 -1.36 1.40 7.24
C PRO A 149 0.01 1.85 7.75
N SER A 150 0.67 1.01 8.55
CA SER A 150 2.09 1.22 8.89
C SER A 150 2.96 1.18 7.64
N ASP A 151 4.15 1.80 7.70
CA ASP A 151 5.08 1.82 6.57
C ASP A 151 5.44 0.41 6.10
N TYR A 152 5.67 -0.50 7.04
CA TYR A 152 5.93 -1.91 6.73
C TYR A 152 4.76 -2.57 5.97
N LEU A 153 3.52 -2.37 6.44
CA LEU A 153 2.34 -2.89 5.75
C LEU A 153 2.16 -2.25 4.38
N GLN A 154 2.41 -0.94 4.28
CA GLN A 154 2.32 -0.18 3.04
C GLN A 154 3.32 -0.70 1.99
N GLN A 155 4.56 -1.01 2.39
CA GLN A 155 5.55 -1.67 1.54
C GLN A 155 5.08 -3.07 1.09
N GLN A 156 4.57 -3.91 2.00
CA GLN A 156 4.06 -5.24 1.62
C GLN A 156 2.91 -5.13 0.62
N ARG A 157 1.98 -4.19 0.81
CA ARG A 157 0.87 -3.95 -0.12
C ARG A 157 1.36 -3.49 -1.48
N VAL A 158 2.29 -2.54 -1.54
CA VAL A 158 2.88 -2.11 -2.82
C VAL A 158 3.55 -3.28 -3.52
N CYS A 159 4.28 -4.13 -2.81
CA CYS A 159 4.89 -5.33 -3.40
C CYS A 159 3.84 -6.28 -4.01
N VAL A 160 2.83 -6.67 -3.23
CA VAL A 160 1.78 -7.61 -3.67
C VAL A 160 0.96 -7.02 -4.83
N ASP A 161 0.55 -5.76 -4.71
CA ASP A 161 -0.29 -5.11 -5.72
C ASP A 161 0.49 -4.85 -7.02
N THR A 162 1.78 -4.48 -6.95
CA THR A 162 2.63 -4.33 -8.15
C THR A 162 2.84 -5.66 -8.85
N LEU A 163 3.05 -6.77 -8.12
CA LEU A 163 3.12 -8.10 -8.74
C LEU A 163 1.83 -8.48 -9.47
N ARG A 164 0.67 -8.16 -8.88
CA ARG A 164 -0.65 -8.37 -9.52
C ARG A 164 -0.87 -7.46 -10.73
N LEU A 165 -0.31 -6.25 -10.71
CA LEU A 165 -0.37 -5.32 -11.84
C LEU A 165 0.54 -5.77 -12.99
N LEU A 166 1.73 -6.30 -12.71
CA LEU A 166 2.64 -6.82 -13.74
C LEU A 166 2.02 -7.96 -14.57
N THR A 167 1.10 -8.74 -13.99
CA THR A 167 0.36 -9.80 -14.70
C THR A 167 -0.96 -9.32 -15.32
N PHE A 168 -1.26 -8.03 -15.24
CA PHE A 168 -2.53 -7.44 -15.66
C PHE A 168 -2.37 -6.61 -16.95
N GLU A 169 -2.41 -7.28 -18.10
CA GLU A 169 -2.23 -6.71 -19.44
C GLU A 169 -2.94 -5.38 -19.75
N PRO A 170 -4.18 -5.10 -19.30
CA PRO A 170 -4.89 -3.86 -19.66
C PRO A 170 -4.20 -2.55 -19.27
N ILE A 171 -3.19 -2.57 -18.41
CA ILE A 171 -2.45 -1.36 -18.00
C ILE A 171 -1.28 -1.04 -18.95
N MET A 172 -0.79 -2.02 -19.71
CA MET A 172 0.44 -1.89 -20.49
C MET A 172 0.40 -0.75 -21.53
N PRO A 173 -0.71 -0.49 -22.25
CA PRO A 173 -0.77 0.65 -23.18
C PRO A 173 -0.53 2.00 -22.48
N ALA A 174 -1.07 2.18 -21.27
CA ALA A 174 -0.89 3.40 -20.51
C ALA A 174 0.54 3.53 -19.97
N VAL A 175 1.14 2.44 -19.50
CA VAL A 175 2.55 2.38 -19.09
C VAL A 175 3.46 2.75 -20.26
N ASN A 176 3.27 2.11 -21.41
CA ASN A 176 4.07 2.38 -22.62
C ASN A 176 3.94 3.83 -23.10
N SER A 177 2.75 4.42 -23.02
CA SER A 177 2.54 5.83 -23.35
C SER A 177 3.39 6.76 -22.47
N VAL A 178 3.47 6.49 -21.17
CA VAL A 178 4.30 7.28 -20.24
C VAL A 178 5.78 7.07 -20.52
N LEU A 179 6.21 5.84 -20.76
CA LEU A 179 7.61 5.54 -21.09
C LEU A 179 8.05 6.21 -22.39
N GLN A 180 7.20 6.24 -23.41
CA GLN A 180 7.47 6.93 -24.66
C GLN A 180 7.59 8.44 -24.44
N TYR A 181 6.68 9.02 -23.65
CA TYR A 181 6.72 10.44 -23.29
C TYR A 181 8.02 10.81 -22.56
N LEU A 182 8.49 9.96 -21.64
CA LEU A 182 9.74 10.15 -20.92
C LEU A 182 10.98 10.08 -21.82
N LYS A 183 10.92 9.30 -22.91
CA LYS A 183 12.01 9.21 -23.91
C LYS A 183 12.07 10.45 -24.80
N ASP A 184 10.91 10.90 -25.27
CA ASP A 184 10.85 11.93 -26.31
C ASP A 184 11.05 13.35 -25.76
N ASN A 185 10.65 13.62 -24.52
CA ASN A 185 10.67 14.96 -23.94
C ASN A 185 11.92 15.25 -23.11
N ASN A 186 12.33 16.51 -23.03
CA ASN A 186 13.39 16.99 -22.14
C ASN A 186 12.72 17.80 -21.04
N LEU A 187 12.37 17.17 -19.91
CA LEU A 187 11.63 17.83 -18.83
C LEU A 187 12.52 18.72 -17.95
N SER A 188 13.83 18.74 -18.20
CA SER A 188 14.83 19.57 -17.51
C SER A 188 14.82 21.06 -17.91
N LYS A 189 14.13 21.46 -18.98
CA LYS A 189 14.06 22.85 -19.48
C LYS A 189 12.59 23.30 -19.56
N ARG A 190 12.04 23.90 -18.48
CA ARG A 190 10.59 24.02 -18.21
C ARG A 190 9.95 25.34 -18.70
N THR A 191 8.73 25.30 -19.25
CA THR A 191 7.89 26.51 -19.48
C THR A 191 6.38 26.35 -19.22
N GLU A 192 5.75 25.16 -19.30
CA GLU A 192 4.26 25.08 -19.23
C GLU A 192 3.66 24.08 -18.21
N LYS A 193 3.50 24.51 -16.95
CA LYS A 193 2.99 23.70 -15.81
C LYS A 193 1.66 22.94 -16.03
N SER A 194 0.84 23.26 -17.04
CA SER A 194 -0.55 22.74 -17.17
C SER A 194 -0.70 21.42 -17.96
N VAL A 195 0.20 21.11 -18.90
CA VAL A 195 0.07 19.94 -19.80
C VAL A 195 0.57 18.64 -19.15
N TYR A 196 1.53 18.75 -18.23
CA TYR A 196 2.22 17.62 -17.59
C TYR A 196 1.35 16.88 -16.55
N LYS A 197 0.43 17.62 -15.91
CA LYS A 197 -0.39 17.16 -14.77
C LYS A 197 -1.36 16.02 -15.10
N ALA A 198 -1.75 15.88 -16.37
CA ALA A 198 -2.70 14.87 -16.84
C ALA A 198 -2.05 13.57 -17.34
N HIS A 199 -0.74 13.57 -17.62
CA HIS A 199 -0.09 12.48 -18.37
C HIS A 199 0.68 11.50 -17.50
N PHE A 200 1.18 11.92 -16.33
CA PHE A 200 2.10 11.06 -15.56
C PHE A 200 1.40 10.18 -14.52
N GLY A 201 0.19 10.54 -14.12
CA GLY A 201 -0.63 9.68 -13.29
C GLY A 201 -1.32 8.55 -14.05
N PRO A 202 -1.75 7.50 -13.33
CA PRO A 202 -2.59 6.49 -13.96
C PRO A 202 -3.85 7.15 -14.53
N PRO A 203 -4.16 6.93 -15.82
CA PRO A 203 -5.37 7.49 -16.42
C PRO A 203 -6.63 7.03 -15.68
N ARG A 204 -7.69 7.84 -15.72
CA ARG A 204 -8.96 7.54 -15.00
C ARG A 204 -9.54 6.19 -15.40
N HIS A 205 -9.62 5.91 -16.71
CA HIS A 205 -10.16 4.65 -17.21
C HIS A 205 -9.33 3.43 -16.73
N VAL A 206 -8.00 3.54 -16.68
CA VAL A 206 -7.12 2.49 -16.15
C VAL A 206 -7.34 2.31 -14.66
N THR A 207 -7.46 3.42 -13.92
CA THR A 207 -7.76 3.40 -12.48
C THR A 207 -9.08 2.68 -12.21
N ASP A 208 -10.11 2.92 -13.01
CA ASP A 208 -11.42 2.27 -12.87
C ASP A 208 -11.34 0.76 -13.17
N ILE A 209 -10.61 0.37 -14.22
CA ILE A 209 -10.42 -1.03 -14.59
C ILE A 209 -9.64 -1.77 -13.49
N VAL A 210 -8.53 -1.20 -13.00
CA VAL A 210 -7.72 -1.76 -11.91
C VAL A 210 -8.54 -1.88 -10.62
N ARG A 211 -9.33 -0.86 -10.28
CA ARG A 211 -10.25 -0.94 -9.15
C ARG A 211 -11.26 -2.07 -9.33
N GLN A 212 -11.91 -2.18 -10.49
CA GLN A 212 -12.93 -3.20 -10.73
C GLN A 212 -12.37 -4.62 -10.69
N LYS A 213 -11.22 -4.85 -11.33
CA LYS A 213 -10.64 -6.19 -11.59
C LYS A 213 -9.64 -6.64 -10.55
N LEU A 214 -8.97 -5.73 -9.84
CA LEU A 214 -7.98 -6.06 -8.81
C LEU A 214 -8.37 -5.58 -7.42
N LYS A 215 -9.43 -4.76 -7.30
CA LYS A 215 -9.91 -4.18 -6.03
C LYS A 215 -8.89 -3.29 -5.33
N ILE A 216 -7.94 -2.74 -6.10
CA ILE A 216 -6.93 -1.81 -5.61
C ILE A 216 -7.53 -0.41 -5.58
N ASN A 217 -7.51 0.24 -4.42
CA ASN A 217 -7.98 1.63 -4.28
C ASN A 217 -7.08 2.62 -5.04
N LYS A 218 -7.65 3.74 -5.50
CA LYS A 218 -6.96 4.81 -6.22
C LYS A 218 -5.63 5.26 -5.57
N LYS A 219 -5.61 5.49 -4.25
CA LYS A 219 -4.38 5.94 -3.54
C LYS A 219 -3.29 4.87 -3.59
N GLN A 220 -3.69 3.61 -3.40
CA GLN A 220 -2.77 2.48 -3.48
C GLN A 220 -2.25 2.28 -4.90
N PHE A 221 -3.13 2.36 -5.90
CA PHE A 221 -2.74 2.22 -7.30
C PHE A 221 -1.74 3.31 -7.71
N ARG A 222 -1.90 4.54 -7.22
CA ARG A 222 -0.94 5.61 -7.49
C ARG A 222 0.48 5.27 -7.00
N ARG A 223 0.63 4.70 -5.81
CA ARG A 223 1.94 4.26 -5.31
C ARG A 223 2.54 3.13 -6.15
N CYS A 224 1.71 2.13 -6.50
CA CYS A 224 2.14 1.05 -7.37
C CYS A 224 2.50 1.53 -8.78
N TRP A 225 1.84 2.59 -9.27
CA TRP A 225 2.08 3.16 -10.59
C TRP A 225 3.51 3.67 -10.74
N ASP A 226 4.01 4.43 -9.76
CA ASP A 226 5.38 4.97 -9.81
C ASP A 226 6.43 3.84 -9.81
N VAL A 227 6.22 2.79 -8.99
CA VAL A 227 7.06 1.57 -9.01
C VAL A 227 6.96 0.84 -10.35
N LEU A 228 5.76 0.73 -10.94
CA LEU A 228 5.54 0.06 -12.22
C LEU A 228 6.22 0.80 -13.38
N ILE A 229 6.13 2.13 -13.41
CA ILE A 229 6.86 2.94 -14.40
C ILE A 229 8.36 2.71 -14.22
N TYR A 230 8.87 2.82 -12.99
CA TYR A 230 10.29 2.62 -12.70
C TYR A 230 10.80 1.24 -13.14
N LEU A 231 10.04 0.16 -12.88
CA LEU A 231 10.39 -1.20 -13.30
C LEU A 231 10.52 -1.36 -14.82
N ASN A 232 9.80 -0.55 -15.60
CA ASN A 232 9.82 -0.59 -17.06
C ASN A 232 10.71 0.52 -17.68
N LEU A 233 11.37 1.34 -16.87
CA LEU A 233 12.35 2.31 -17.36
C LEU A 233 13.63 1.60 -17.83
N ASP A 234 14.27 2.19 -18.85
CA ASP A 234 15.63 1.79 -19.22
C ASP A 234 16.62 2.51 -18.28
N PRO A 235 17.28 1.78 -17.35
CA PRO A 235 18.19 2.39 -16.39
C PRO A 235 19.46 2.95 -17.05
N LYS A 236 19.75 2.57 -18.30
CA LYS A 236 20.91 3.07 -19.05
C LYS A 236 20.67 4.45 -19.65
N ASN A 237 19.42 4.89 -19.73
CA ASN A 237 19.04 6.18 -20.27
C ASN A 237 18.89 7.21 -19.16
N ASN A 238 20.00 7.87 -18.79
CA ASN A 238 20.03 8.87 -17.71
C ASN A 238 18.97 9.96 -17.86
N ARG A 239 18.69 10.39 -19.09
CA ARG A 239 17.64 11.39 -19.39
C ARG A 239 16.25 10.91 -18.98
N CYS A 240 15.92 9.65 -19.21
CA CYS A 240 14.63 9.08 -18.80
C CYS A 240 14.49 9.02 -17.27
N VAL A 241 15.58 8.67 -16.58
CA VAL A 241 15.62 8.62 -15.12
C VAL A 241 15.49 10.02 -14.52
N GLU A 242 16.17 11.02 -15.09
CA GLU A 242 16.04 12.43 -14.68
C GLU A 242 14.62 12.96 -14.91
N ASN A 243 14.04 12.66 -16.09
CA ASN A 243 12.66 13.00 -16.39
C ASN A 243 11.67 12.35 -15.40
N PHE A 244 11.91 11.09 -15.03
CA PHE A 244 11.13 10.39 -14.00
C PHE A 244 11.26 11.06 -12.63
N LYS A 245 12.49 11.37 -12.17
CA LYS A 245 12.74 12.10 -10.91
C LYS A 245 12.02 13.45 -10.90
N ALA A 246 12.00 14.17 -12.02
CA ALA A 246 11.26 15.42 -12.15
C ALA A 246 9.74 15.22 -11.98
N CYS A 247 9.19 14.12 -12.47
CA CYS A 247 7.76 13.80 -12.30
C CYS A 247 7.43 13.43 -10.85
N VAL A 248 8.28 12.65 -10.18
CA VAL A 248 8.13 12.35 -8.75
C VAL A 248 8.22 13.65 -7.93
N SER A 249 9.13 14.56 -8.28
CA SER A 249 9.22 15.89 -7.65
C SER A 249 7.90 16.66 -7.74
N ASP A 250 7.26 16.67 -8.91
CA ASP A 250 6.00 17.37 -9.09
C ASP A 250 4.85 16.71 -8.29
N HIS A 251 4.87 15.38 -8.12
CA HIS A 251 3.89 14.68 -7.27
C HIS A 251 4.05 15.02 -5.78
N VAL A 252 5.29 14.97 -5.26
CA VAL A 252 5.59 15.31 -3.87
C VAL A 252 5.20 16.76 -3.57
N LYS A 253 5.47 17.69 -4.52
CA LYS A 253 5.02 19.09 -4.44
C LYS A 253 3.51 19.20 -4.32
N ASP A 254 2.77 18.52 -5.20
CA ASP A 254 1.31 18.56 -5.23
C ASP A 254 0.69 18.01 -3.94
N ASP A 255 1.25 16.93 -3.36
CA ASP A 255 0.75 16.29 -2.15
C ASP A 255 0.98 17.16 -0.89
N ILE A 256 2.03 17.97 -0.85
CA ILE A 256 2.39 18.82 0.29
C ILE A 256 1.73 20.20 0.21
N LEU A 257 1.82 20.84 -0.96
CA LEU A 257 1.50 22.27 -1.09
C LEU A 257 0.07 22.53 -1.58
N ASP A 258 -0.71 21.52 -1.97
CA ASP A 258 -1.95 21.65 -2.76
C ASP A 258 -1.75 22.37 -4.10
N LYS A 259 -2.67 22.12 -5.03
CA LYS A 259 -2.55 22.48 -6.45
C LYS A 259 -2.44 23.98 -6.77
N ASP A 260 -2.82 24.85 -5.84
CA ASP A 260 -2.92 26.32 -6.03
C ASP A 260 -1.99 27.12 -5.08
N SER A 261 -0.95 26.46 -4.57
CA SER A 261 -0.11 26.91 -3.44
C SER A 261 0.64 28.22 -3.62
N GLU A 262 0.92 28.64 -4.87
CA GLU A 262 1.56 29.93 -5.13
C GLU A 262 0.71 31.10 -4.59
N THR A 263 -0.58 30.87 -4.29
CA THR A 263 -1.50 31.87 -3.74
C THR A 263 -1.97 31.62 -2.29
N ASN A 264 -1.69 30.46 -1.68
CA ASN A 264 -2.37 30.02 -0.44
C ASN A 264 -1.51 30.03 0.84
N GLY A 265 -0.31 30.64 0.82
CA GLY A 265 0.48 30.87 2.04
C GLY A 265 0.98 29.61 2.77
N LYS A 266 0.92 28.43 2.14
CA LYS A 266 1.42 27.16 2.69
C LYS A 266 2.93 27.08 2.57
N ARG A 267 3.61 26.80 3.68
CA ARG A 267 5.08 26.65 3.75
C ARG A 267 5.45 25.36 4.47
N LEU A 268 6.51 24.71 4.00
CA LEU A 268 7.13 23.59 4.70
C LEU A 268 8.15 24.16 5.68
N ILE A 269 8.12 23.70 6.93
CA ILE A 269 9.06 24.11 7.97
C ILE A 269 9.61 22.85 8.62
N GLU A 270 10.92 22.69 8.60
CA GLU A 270 11.61 21.65 9.35
C GLU A 270 11.57 21.98 10.84
N VAL A 271 11.22 20.97 11.64
CA VAL A 271 11.12 21.07 13.09
C VAL A 271 12.16 20.14 13.69
N PRO A 272 13.11 20.66 14.49
CA PRO A 272 14.07 19.83 15.19
C PRO A 272 13.35 18.82 16.07
N ASN A 273 13.69 17.54 15.91
CA ASN A 273 13.15 16.46 16.73
C ASN A 273 14.23 15.90 17.65
N ALA A 274 13.95 15.83 18.95
CA ALA A 274 14.87 15.30 19.96
C ALA A 274 14.87 13.76 20.05
N TYR A 275 13.90 13.09 19.41
CA TYR A 275 13.62 11.67 19.62
C TYR A 275 13.94 10.77 18.41
N ASN A 276 14.17 11.32 17.22
CA ASN A 276 14.55 10.54 16.04
C ASN A 276 15.51 11.35 15.15
N HIS A 277 16.49 10.70 14.54
CA HIS A 277 17.41 11.35 13.57
C HIS A 277 16.76 11.57 12.19
N ASP A 278 15.52 11.13 12.03
CA ASP A 278 14.73 11.39 10.83
C ASP A 278 14.20 12.83 10.84
N MET A 279 14.43 13.55 9.74
CA MET A 279 13.93 14.91 9.53
C MET A 279 12.41 14.96 9.72
N THR A 280 11.94 15.90 10.54
CA THR A 280 10.52 16.09 10.82
C THR A 280 10.07 17.44 10.25
N PHE A 281 8.96 17.47 9.52
CA PHE A 281 8.47 18.67 8.84
C PHE A 281 7.01 18.95 9.21
N VAL A 282 6.67 20.23 9.29
CA VAL A 282 5.31 20.72 9.50
C VAL A 282 4.93 21.62 8.33
N VAL A 283 3.73 21.41 7.80
CA VAL A 283 3.13 22.32 6.82
C VAL A 283 2.39 23.42 7.58
N MET A 284 2.89 24.65 7.52
CA MET A 284 2.26 25.81 8.14
C MET A 284 1.47 26.62 7.11
N TRP A 285 0.31 27.13 7.51
CA TRP A 285 -0.49 28.05 6.71
C TRP A 285 -0.32 29.47 7.26
N SER A 286 0.19 30.39 6.44
CA SER A 286 0.15 31.83 6.75
C SER A 286 -1.12 32.46 6.19
N LYS A 287 -1.86 33.21 7.02
CA LYS A 287 -2.94 34.08 6.57
C LYS A 287 -2.39 35.47 6.28
N ASP A 288 -1.73 35.65 5.14
CA ASP A 288 -1.34 36.99 4.70
C ASP A 288 -2.54 37.64 4.00
N GLY A 289 -3.42 38.24 4.80
CA GLY A 289 -4.59 38.98 4.33
C GLY A 289 -5.05 40.11 5.27
N THR A 290 -4.29 40.43 6.32
CA THR A 290 -4.53 41.64 7.12
C THR A 290 -3.22 42.41 7.18
N GLU A 291 -3.23 43.59 6.59
CA GLU A 291 -2.10 44.53 6.57
C GLU A 291 -1.58 44.77 7.99
N SER A 292 -0.36 44.29 8.27
CA SER A 292 0.48 44.87 9.31
C SER A 292 1.69 45.48 8.61
N HIS A 293 1.74 46.81 8.58
CA HIS A 293 2.93 47.57 8.21
C HIS A 293 4.11 47.10 9.06
N GLY A 294 5.05 46.40 8.43
CA GLY A 294 6.24 45.87 9.10
C GLY A 294 7.15 45.15 8.10
N THR A 295 7.85 45.94 7.29
CA THR A 295 9.04 45.58 6.50
C THR A 295 8.88 44.44 5.49
N ASP A 296 8.75 44.83 4.21
CA ASP A 296 9.02 43.99 3.05
C ASP A 296 10.46 43.44 3.11
N SER A 297 10.58 42.18 3.54
CA SER A 297 11.64 41.29 3.10
C SER A 297 11.14 39.85 3.22
N LYS A 298 10.73 39.24 2.09
CA LYS A 298 10.85 37.78 1.96
C LYS A 298 12.35 37.47 2.12
N PRO A 299 12.81 36.75 3.15
CA PRO A 299 14.20 36.36 3.20
C PRO A 299 14.41 35.36 2.07
N GLU A 300 15.28 35.66 1.10
CA GLU A 300 15.72 34.69 0.07
C GLU A 300 16.20 33.38 0.69
N GLY A 301 16.69 33.41 1.94
CA GLY A 301 17.07 32.23 2.71
C GLY A 301 15.95 31.22 2.95
N ASP A 302 14.71 31.64 3.20
CA ASP A 302 13.61 30.72 3.52
C ASP A 302 13.16 29.90 2.30
N GLN A 303 13.24 30.47 1.09
CA GLN A 303 12.87 29.78 -0.14
C GLN A 303 13.90 28.71 -0.52
N VAL A 304 15.18 29.02 -0.37
CA VAL A 304 16.27 28.05 -0.61
C VAL A 304 16.15 26.88 0.36
N THR A 305 15.89 27.14 1.65
CA THR A 305 15.68 26.09 2.65
C THR A 305 14.44 25.23 2.34
N GLN A 306 13.33 25.84 1.88
CA GLN A 306 12.14 25.08 1.49
C GLN A 306 12.38 24.19 0.25
N GLU A 307 13.13 24.68 -0.74
CA GLU A 307 13.48 23.90 -1.94
C GLU A 307 14.41 22.73 -1.59
N GLU A 308 15.38 22.94 -0.71
CA GLU A 308 16.27 21.89 -0.18
C GLU A 308 15.49 20.80 0.56
N GLN A 309 14.59 21.16 1.47
CA GLN A 309 13.76 20.21 2.22
C GLN A 309 12.88 19.36 1.29
N LEU A 310 12.29 20.01 0.30
CA LEU A 310 11.47 19.33 -0.68
C LEU A 310 12.30 18.38 -1.55
N ASN A 311 13.52 18.77 -1.93
CA ASN A 311 14.43 17.89 -2.67
C ASN A 311 14.79 16.64 -1.85
N GLN A 312 15.00 16.77 -0.53
CA GLN A 312 15.22 15.61 0.36
C GLN A 312 14.02 14.64 0.37
N LEU A 313 12.79 15.17 0.41
CA LEU A 313 11.57 14.34 0.33
C LEU A 313 11.46 13.60 -1.01
N VAL A 314 11.82 14.25 -2.10
CA VAL A 314 11.84 13.63 -3.43
C VAL A 314 12.89 12.54 -3.50
N GLU A 315 14.05 12.73 -2.88
CA GLU A 315 15.10 11.72 -2.82
C GLU A 315 14.66 10.50 -2.01
N LYS A 316 14.03 10.72 -0.85
CA LYS A 316 13.43 9.64 -0.06
C LYS A 316 12.38 8.85 -0.84
N GLU A 317 11.45 9.52 -1.51
CA GLU A 317 10.42 8.85 -2.32
C GLU A 317 11.05 8.05 -3.48
N MET A 318 12.10 8.59 -4.11
CA MET A 318 12.85 7.87 -5.14
C MET A 318 13.56 6.64 -4.59
N GLU A 319 14.17 6.73 -3.40
CA GLU A 319 14.80 5.59 -2.72
C GLU A 319 13.79 4.49 -2.42
N ASP A 320 12.62 4.86 -1.89
CA ASP A 320 11.51 3.94 -1.62
C ASP A 320 11.04 3.23 -2.89
N ILE A 321 10.84 3.97 -3.99
CA ILE A 321 10.46 3.41 -5.30
C ILE A 321 11.51 2.38 -5.78
N VAL A 322 12.79 2.73 -5.67
CA VAL A 322 13.91 1.86 -6.10
C VAL A 322 13.99 0.61 -5.23
N GLU A 323 13.86 0.73 -3.92
CA GLU A 323 13.85 -0.40 -2.99
C GLU A 323 12.67 -1.34 -3.28
N MET A 324 11.48 -0.77 -3.49
CA MET A 324 10.30 -1.55 -3.84
C MET A 324 10.45 -2.26 -5.19
N ALA A 325 11.00 -1.59 -6.20
CA ALA A 325 11.29 -2.21 -7.49
C ALA A 325 12.27 -3.39 -7.38
N LYS A 326 13.30 -3.28 -6.53
CA LYS A 326 14.22 -4.40 -6.23
C LYS A 326 13.48 -5.58 -5.58
N LYS A 327 12.65 -5.32 -4.57
CA LYS A 327 11.83 -6.34 -3.88
C LYS A 327 10.84 -7.04 -4.81
N VAL A 328 10.22 -6.30 -5.72
CA VAL A 328 9.31 -6.87 -6.73
C VAL A 328 10.10 -7.74 -7.73
N SER A 329 11.22 -7.22 -8.23
CA SER A 329 12.06 -7.93 -9.21
C SER A 329 12.63 -9.25 -8.67
N SER A 330 12.97 -9.33 -7.37
CA SER A 330 13.46 -10.58 -6.77
C SER A 330 12.36 -11.65 -6.76
N ARG A 331 11.12 -11.27 -6.47
CA ARG A 331 9.96 -12.19 -6.44
C ARG A 331 9.48 -12.64 -7.82
N CYS A 332 9.81 -11.90 -8.88
CA CYS A 332 9.53 -12.33 -10.26
C CYS A 332 10.52 -13.38 -10.78
N LYS A 333 11.72 -13.47 -10.18
CA LYS A 333 12.79 -14.40 -10.61
C LYS A 333 12.70 -15.77 -9.95
N GLU A 334 12.11 -15.84 -8.76
CA GLU A 334 11.62 -17.08 -8.14
C GLU A 334 10.43 -17.64 -8.91
#